data_AF-A0AAE3VNU1-F1
#
_entry.id   AF-A0AAE3VNU1-F1
#
_cell.length_a   1.000
_cell.length_b   1.000
_cell.length_c   1.000
_cell.angle_alpha   90.00
_cell.angle_beta   90.00
_cell.angle_gamma   90.00
#
_symmetry.space_group_name_H-M   'P 1'
#
loop_
_entity.id
_entity.type
_entity.pdbx_description
1 polymer ?
#
loop_
_entity_poly.entity_id
_entity_poly.type
_entity_poly.pdbx_seq_one_letter_code
_entity_poly.pdbx_strand_id
1 'polypeptide(L)'
;MRALIRCYDALIIGFAVAGAATLAVSTALIVADVLLRNFGLQPLRFASALVEYAMLAATMGGAPWLVRRKGHVAVGSLIEQLPGPAYRTILVSGMILSLGVCAFLGWRAMLLAADAIDRGAVDIRSIDVPGWVAYALLSLGLILCATEFLRLLILGRTALGNQHGSGA
;
A
#
# COMPACT_ATOMS: atom_id res chain seq x y z
N MET A 1 20.60 14.56 -8.27
CA MET A 1 19.77 14.19 -7.10
C MET A 1 18.32 14.68 -7.20
N ARG A 2 18.03 15.96 -7.52
CA ARG A 2 16.65 16.48 -7.59
C ARG A 2 15.75 15.81 -8.64
N ALA A 3 16.31 15.40 -9.79
CA ALA A 3 15.55 14.70 -10.84
C ALA A 3 15.09 13.30 -10.40
N LEU A 4 15.96 12.56 -9.68
CA LEU A 4 15.69 11.20 -9.22
C LEU A 4 14.57 11.17 -8.17
N ILE A 5 14.56 12.16 -7.27
CA ILE A 5 13.48 12.34 -6.29
C ILE A 5 12.15 12.69 -6.99
N ARG A 6 12.17 13.53 -8.02
CA ARG A 6 10.96 13.86 -8.79
C ARG A 6 10.38 12.66 -9.53
N CYS A 7 11.22 11.84 -10.17
CA CYS A 7 10.74 10.64 -10.85
C CYS A 7 10.10 9.65 -9.88
N TYR A 8 10.72 9.45 -8.71
CA TYR A 8 10.18 8.59 -7.67
C TYR A 8 8.86 9.14 -7.07
N ASP A 9 8.79 10.44 -6.84
CA ASP A 9 7.56 11.11 -6.39
C ASP A 9 6.43 10.96 -7.42
N ALA A 10 6.75 11.15 -8.70
CA ALA A 10 5.79 10.95 -9.79
C ALA A 10 5.34 9.49 -9.90
N LEU A 11 6.24 8.52 -9.66
CA LEU A 11 5.92 7.10 -9.64
C LEU A 11 4.90 6.78 -8.54
N ILE A 12 5.13 7.24 -7.31
CA ILE A 12 4.20 7.02 -6.19
C ILE A 12 2.84 7.66 -6.48
N ILE A 13 2.82 8.88 -6.99
CA ILE A 13 1.56 9.55 -7.34
C ILE A 13 0.84 8.80 -8.46
N GLY A 14 1.57 8.31 -9.46
CA GLY A 14 1.03 7.47 -10.52
C GLY A 14 0.36 6.20 -9.98
N PHE A 15 1.03 5.49 -9.05
CA PHE A 15 0.47 4.32 -8.38
C PHE A 15 -0.77 4.65 -7.54
N ALA A 16 -0.77 5.79 -6.84
CA ALA A 16 -1.91 6.23 -6.05
C ALA A 16 -3.11 6.61 -6.93
N VAL A 17 -2.88 7.31 -8.04
CA VAL A 17 -3.93 7.66 -9.01
C VAL A 17 -4.49 6.41 -9.68
N ALA A 18 -3.61 5.49 -10.10
CA ALA A 18 -4.02 4.21 -10.65
C ALA A 18 -4.88 3.42 -9.65
N GLY A 19 -4.45 3.35 -8.38
CA GLY A 19 -5.22 2.68 -7.33
C GLY A 19 -6.57 3.35 -7.03
N ALA A 20 -6.64 4.68 -7.06
CA ALA A 20 -7.91 5.40 -6.92
C ALA A 20 -8.84 5.13 -8.11
N ALA A 21 -8.29 5.07 -9.32
CA ALA A 21 -9.05 4.76 -10.53
C ALA A 21 -9.59 3.32 -10.50
N THR A 22 -8.79 2.32 -10.08
CA THR A 22 -9.28 0.93 -9.97
C THR A 22 -10.40 0.80 -8.95
N LEU A 23 -10.35 1.57 -7.85
CA LEU A 23 -11.41 1.59 -6.84
C LEU A 23 -12.69 2.29 -7.32
N ALA A 24 -12.56 3.36 -8.10
CA ALA A 24 -13.72 4.00 -8.73
C ALA A 24 -14.40 3.07 -9.74
N VAL A 25 -13.61 2.38 -10.56
CA VAL A 25 -14.09 1.39 -11.53
C VAL A 25 -14.76 0.22 -10.83
N SER A 26 -14.17 -0.33 -9.76
CA SER A 26 -14.77 -1.44 -9.02
C SER A 26 -16.11 -1.07 -8.40
N THR A 27 -16.23 0.15 -7.87
CA THR A 27 -17.49 0.69 -7.33
C THR A 27 -18.56 0.77 -8.42
N ALA A 28 -18.24 1.36 -9.57
CA ALA A 28 -19.19 1.46 -10.69
C ALA A 28 -19.63 0.08 -11.20
N LEU A 29 -18.70 -0.88 -11.22
CA LEU A 29 -18.94 -2.23 -11.70
C LEU A 29 -19.85 -3.02 -10.75
N ILE A 30 -19.68 -2.88 -9.43
CA ILE A 30 -20.58 -3.46 -8.43
C ILE A 30 -21.97 -2.83 -8.55
N VAL A 31 -22.07 -1.50 -8.68
CA VAL A 31 -23.36 -0.83 -8.84
C VAL A 31 -24.08 -1.33 -10.09
N ALA A 32 -23.37 -1.47 -11.22
CA ALA A 32 -23.92 -2.04 -12.44
C ALA A 32 -24.39 -3.49 -12.23
N ASP A 33 -23.59 -4.34 -11.59
CA ASP A 33 -23.97 -5.74 -11.32
C ASP A 33 -25.23 -5.84 -10.44
N VAL A 34 -25.35 -4.98 -9.41
CA VAL A 34 -26.54 -4.91 -8.56
C VAL A 34 -27.77 -4.46 -9.35
N LEU A 35 -27.63 -3.46 -10.23
CA LEU A 35 -28.73 -3.01 -11.09
C LEU A 35 -29.19 -4.12 -12.04
N LEU A 36 -28.26 -4.81 -12.72
CA LEU A 36 -28.60 -5.92 -13.63
C LEU A 36 -29.38 -7.02 -12.91
N ARG A 37 -28.96 -7.40 -11.70
CA ARG A 37 -29.67 -8.38 -10.85
C ARG A 37 -31.06 -7.89 -10.47
N ASN A 38 -31.21 -6.61 -10.14
CA ASN A 38 -32.49 -6.02 -9.74
C ASN A 38 -33.49 -6.00 -10.91
N PHE A 39 -33.01 -5.78 -12.14
CA PHE A 39 -33.83 -5.85 -13.35
C PHE A 39 -34.05 -7.28 -13.89
N GLY A 40 -33.63 -8.31 -13.17
CA GLY A 40 -33.82 -9.72 -13.56
C GLY A 40 -32.94 -10.20 -14.71
N LEU A 41 -31.88 -9.44 -15.06
CA LEU A 41 -30.89 -9.82 -16.07
C LEU A 41 -29.82 -10.74 -15.47
N GLN A 42 -29.07 -11.43 -16.34
CA GLN A 42 -27.97 -12.29 -15.89
C GLN A 42 -26.86 -11.45 -15.23
N PRO A 43 -26.41 -11.81 -14.01
CA PRO A 43 -25.32 -11.11 -13.34
C PRO A 43 -23.98 -11.32 -14.02
N LEU A 44 -23.08 -10.35 -13.86
CA LEU A 44 -21.71 -10.40 -14.37
C LEU A 44 -20.88 -11.34 -13.47
N ARG A 45 -20.76 -12.61 -13.87
CA ARG A 45 -19.94 -13.62 -13.15
C ARG A 45 -18.49 -13.17 -12.92
N PHE A 46 -17.95 -12.40 -13.84
CA PHE A 46 -16.59 -11.87 -13.83
C PHE A 46 -16.38 -10.67 -12.89
N ALA A 47 -17.47 -10.02 -12.44
CA ALA A 47 -17.42 -8.83 -11.60
C ALA A 47 -16.71 -9.08 -10.26
N SER A 48 -17.06 -10.18 -9.58
CA SER A 48 -16.50 -10.51 -8.26
C SER A 48 -14.99 -10.68 -8.31
N ALA A 49 -14.50 -11.49 -9.25
CA ALA A 49 -13.06 -11.72 -9.40
C ALA A 49 -12.33 -10.40 -9.70
N LEU A 50 -12.83 -9.61 -10.66
CA LEU A 50 -12.19 -8.35 -11.04
C LEU A 50 -12.15 -7.34 -9.88
N VAL A 51 -13.21 -7.26 -9.08
CA VAL A 51 -13.28 -6.37 -7.91
C VAL A 51 -12.26 -6.77 -6.85
N GLU A 52 -12.07 -8.07 -6.58
CA GLU A 52 -11.07 -8.54 -5.61
C GLU A 52 -9.65 -8.11 -6.02
N TYR A 53 -9.29 -8.32 -7.28
CA TYR A 53 -7.99 -7.87 -7.82
C TYR A 53 -7.89 -6.33 -7.86
N ALA A 54 -8.97 -5.61 -8.17
CA ALA A 54 -9.00 -4.16 -8.19
C ALA A 54 -8.84 -3.54 -6.79
N MET A 55 -9.43 -4.15 -5.75
CA MET A 55 -9.25 -3.73 -4.36
C MET A 55 -7.82 -3.97 -3.88
N LEU A 56 -7.22 -5.10 -4.25
CA LEU A 56 -5.80 -5.37 -3.98
C LEU A 56 -4.92 -4.31 -4.65
N ALA A 57 -5.17 -4.01 -5.93
CA ALA A 57 -4.46 -2.98 -6.68
C ALA A 57 -4.61 -1.59 -6.08
N ALA A 58 -5.83 -1.23 -5.69
CA ALA A 58 -6.14 0.05 -5.04
C ALA A 58 -5.37 0.20 -3.73
N THR A 59 -5.38 -0.86 -2.90
CA THR A 59 -4.72 -0.87 -1.61
C THR A 59 -3.20 -0.75 -1.76
N MET A 60 -2.60 -1.58 -2.61
CA MET A 60 -1.15 -1.59 -2.81
C MET A 60 -0.63 -0.36 -3.55
N GLY A 61 -1.42 0.22 -4.46
CA GLY A 61 -1.08 1.48 -5.14
C GLY A 61 -1.21 2.71 -4.24
N GLY A 62 -2.21 2.74 -3.36
CA GLY A 62 -2.45 3.85 -2.43
C GLY A 62 -1.57 3.84 -1.17
N ALA A 63 -1.17 2.66 -0.69
CA ALA A 63 -0.46 2.50 0.58
C ALA A 63 0.84 3.31 0.69
N PRO A 64 1.76 3.34 -0.31
CA PRO A 64 3.02 4.07 -0.19
C PRO A 64 2.80 5.58 -0.06
N TRP A 65 1.85 6.12 -0.82
CA TRP A 65 1.47 7.53 -0.76
C TRP A 65 0.87 7.88 0.61
N LEU A 66 0.06 6.98 1.17
CA LEU A 66 -0.54 7.17 2.48
C LEU A 66 0.49 7.15 3.61
N VAL A 67 1.45 6.22 3.56
CA VAL A 67 2.58 6.15 4.50
C VAL A 67 3.35 7.48 4.50
N ARG A 68 3.65 8.01 3.32
CA ARG A 68 4.34 9.30 3.18
C ARG A 68 3.57 10.48 3.79
N ARG A 69 2.24 10.51 3.63
CA ARG A 69 1.42 11.67 4.03
C ARG A 69 0.85 11.59 5.44
N LYS A 70 0.60 10.39 5.96
CA LYS A 70 -0.06 10.14 7.26
C LYS A 70 0.79 9.35 8.26
N GLY A 71 2.00 8.90 7.90
CA GLY A 71 2.86 8.11 8.78
C GLY A 71 3.18 8.78 10.12
N HIS A 72 3.35 10.11 10.13
CA HIS A 72 3.55 10.87 11.36
C HIS A 72 2.25 11.21 12.12
N VAL A 73 1.12 11.34 11.43
CA VAL A 73 -0.13 11.86 12.01
C VAL A 73 -0.93 10.76 12.72
N ALA A 74 -0.94 9.54 12.17
CA ALA A 74 -1.69 8.42 12.76
C ALA A 74 -1.14 8.01 14.13
N VAL A 75 0.18 8.12 14.31
CA VAL A 75 0.85 7.79 15.58
C VAL A 75 0.88 9.01 16.52
N GLY A 76 0.88 10.23 15.99
CA GLY A 76 0.81 11.47 16.77
C GLY A 76 -0.42 11.53 17.68
N SER A 77 -1.62 11.31 17.13
CA SER A 77 -2.87 11.50 17.88
C SER A 77 -3.03 10.62 19.14
N LEU A 78 -2.47 9.41 19.13
CA LEU A 78 -2.56 8.50 20.29
C LEU A 78 -1.46 8.77 21.33
N ILE A 79 -0.32 9.32 20.90
CA ILE A 79 0.92 9.39 21.70
C ILE A 79 1.27 10.86 22.06
N GLU A 80 0.48 11.84 21.61
CA GLU A 80 0.61 13.27 21.91
C GLU A 80 0.57 13.60 23.41
N GLN A 81 0.05 12.70 24.25
CA GLN A 81 0.01 12.86 25.70
C GLN A 81 1.28 12.36 26.42
N LEU A 82 2.24 11.74 25.71
CA LEU A 82 3.45 11.18 26.32
C LEU A 82 4.61 12.19 26.36
N PRO A 83 5.50 12.09 27.38
CA PRO A 83 6.69 12.91 27.47
C PRO A 83 7.62 12.67 26.26
N GLY A 84 8.26 13.74 25.78
CA GLY A 84 9.08 13.80 24.54
C GLY A 84 10.01 12.61 24.26
N PRO A 85 10.79 12.07 25.22
CA PRO A 85 11.69 10.93 24.95
C PRO A 85 10.96 9.60 24.73
N ALA A 86 9.82 9.38 25.42
CA ALA A 86 9.02 8.17 25.25
C ALA A 86 8.28 8.18 23.91
N TYR A 87 7.72 9.34 23.53
CA TYR A 87 7.11 9.58 22.22
C TYR A 87 8.06 9.22 21.07
N ARG A 88 9.30 9.73 21.14
CA ARG A 88 10.31 9.49 20.11
C ARG A 88 10.71 8.02 20.00
N THR A 89 10.84 7.32 21.13
CA THR A 89 11.23 5.92 21.15
C THR A 89 10.16 5.03 20.53
N ILE A 90 8.88 5.26 20.86
CA ILE A 90 7.75 4.49 20.33
C ILE A 90 7.56 4.74 18.83
N LEU A 91 7.71 6.00 18.38
CA LEU A 91 7.63 6.32 16.96
C LEU A 91 8.72 5.61 16.15
N VAL A 92 9.97 5.68 16.61
CA VAL A 92 11.11 5.10 15.91
C VAL A 92 11.01 3.57 15.90
N SER A 93 10.64 2.95 17.03
CA SER A 93 10.45 1.50 17.09
C SER A 93 9.31 1.03 16.20
N GLY A 94 8.18 1.75 16.18
CA GLY A 94 7.03 1.45 15.31
C GLY A 94 7.39 1.54 13.82
N MET A 95 8.17 2.55 13.43
CA MET A 95 8.67 2.68 12.04
C MET A 95 9.65 1.57 11.67
N ILE A 96 10.57 1.21 12.56
CA ILE A 96 11.52 0.10 12.32
C ILE A 96 10.78 -1.23 12.21
N LEU A 97 9.79 -1.47 13.07
CA LEU A 97 8.96 -2.68 13.01
C LEU A 97 8.20 -2.75 11.70
N SER A 98 7.54 -1.65 11.31
CA SER A 98 6.77 -1.57 10.07
C SER A 98 7.67 -1.75 8.83
N LEU A 99 8.86 -1.14 8.84
CA LEU A 99 9.89 -1.35 7.81
C LEU A 99 10.26 -2.84 7.69
N GLY A 100 10.56 -3.50 8.81
CA GLY A 100 10.93 -4.92 8.84
C GLY A 100 9.81 -5.83 8.34
N VAL A 101 8.57 -5.59 8.78
CA VAL A 101 7.39 -6.37 8.35
C VAL A 101 7.12 -6.17 6.86
N CYS A 102 7.10 -4.93 6.37
CA CYS A 102 6.87 -4.66 4.94
C CYS A 102 7.97 -5.27 4.06
N ALA A 103 9.24 -5.16 4.46
CA ALA A 103 10.35 -5.76 3.71
C ALA A 103 10.27 -7.29 3.70
N PHE A 104 10.01 -7.91 4.84
CA PHE A 104 9.89 -9.37 4.95
C PHE A 104 8.71 -9.92 4.14
N LEU A 105 7.53 -9.33 4.30
CA LEU A 105 6.34 -9.75 3.55
C LEU A 105 6.47 -9.47 2.06
N GLY A 106 7.07 -8.35 1.67
CA GLY A 106 7.35 -8.02 0.27
C GLY A 106 8.28 -9.04 -0.40
N TRP A 107 9.34 -9.44 0.31
CA TRP A 107 10.25 -10.50 -0.14
C TRP A 107 9.57 -11.87 -0.26
N ARG A 108 8.78 -12.26 0.76
CA ARG A 108 8.03 -13.52 0.73
C ARG A 108 6.99 -13.55 -0.39
N ALA A 109 6.30 -12.44 -0.63
CA ALA A 109 5.36 -12.31 -1.74
C ALA A 109 6.06 -12.43 -3.10
N MET A 110 7.30 -11.93 -3.22
CA MET A 110 8.10 -12.09 -4.45
C MET A 110 8.44 -13.56 -4.73
N LEU A 111 8.83 -14.30 -3.70
CA LEU A 111 9.08 -15.75 -3.81
C LEU A 111 7.82 -16.52 -4.21
N LEU A 112 6.69 -16.20 -3.59
CA LEU A 112 5.39 -16.80 -3.95
C LEU A 112 4.98 -16.47 -5.39
N ALA A 113 5.28 -15.26 -5.87
CA ALA A 113 5.03 -14.88 -7.25
C ALA A 113 5.89 -15.72 -8.22
N ALA A 114 7.18 -15.94 -7.90
CA ALA A 114 8.07 -16.77 -8.70
C ALA A 114 7.60 -18.25 -8.70
N ASP A 115 7.27 -18.80 -7.54
CA ASP A 115 6.73 -20.16 -7.41
C ASP A 115 5.41 -20.32 -8.21
N ALA A 116 4.55 -19.29 -8.21
CA ALA A 116 3.30 -19.29 -8.96
C ALA A 116 3.51 -19.26 -10.48
N ILE A 117 4.57 -18.58 -10.95
CA ILE A 117 4.97 -18.60 -12.37
C ILE A 117 5.48 -20.00 -12.74
N ASP A 118 6.36 -20.59 -11.93
CA ASP A 118 6.96 -21.90 -12.20
C ASP A 118 5.91 -23.03 -12.21
N ARG A 119 4.91 -22.95 -11.34
CA ARG A 119 3.81 -23.92 -11.26
C ARG A 119 2.73 -23.70 -12.33
N GLY A 120 2.82 -22.63 -13.11
CA GLY A 120 1.73 -22.21 -14.00
C GLY A 120 0.40 -22.05 -13.24
N ALA A 121 0.46 -21.62 -11.99
CA ALA A 121 -0.69 -21.62 -11.10
C ALA A 121 -1.72 -20.60 -11.59
N VAL A 122 -2.90 -21.10 -11.95
CA VAL A 122 -4.06 -20.29 -12.30
C VAL A 122 -5.01 -20.31 -11.12
N ASP A 123 -5.46 -19.14 -10.70
CA ASP A 123 -6.49 -19.04 -9.68
C ASP A 123 -7.84 -19.38 -10.34
N ILE A 124 -8.33 -20.60 -10.08
CA ILE A 124 -9.57 -21.12 -10.69
C ILE A 124 -10.75 -20.42 -10.02
N ARG A 125 -11.24 -19.36 -10.65
CA ARG A 125 -12.41 -18.58 -10.22
C ARG A 125 -13.36 -18.40 -11.40
N SER A 126 -14.17 -17.35 -11.39
CA SER A 126 -15.01 -17.01 -12.54
C SER A 126 -14.19 -16.51 -13.74
N ILE A 127 -12.98 -15.98 -13.54
CA ILE A 127 -11.96 -15.72 -14.59
C ILE A 127 -10.71 -16.49 -14.18
N ASP A 128 -10.09 -17.16 -15.15
CA ASP A 128 -8.75 -17.72 -15.01
C ASP A 128 -7.71 -16.59 -15.00
N VAL A 129 -7.39 -16.08 -13.80
CA VAL A 129 -6.35 -15.07 -13.61
C VAL A 129 -5.06 -15.76 -13.20
N PRO A 130 -3.90 -15.40 -13.80
CA PRO A 130 -2.63 -15.94 -13.35
C PRO A 130 -2.38 -15.59 -11.89
N GLY A 131 -2.16 -16.59 -11.03
CA GLY A 131 -2.05 -16.40 -9.58
C GLY A 131 -0.88 -15.50 -9.17
N TRP A 132 0.14 -15.36 -10.02
CA TRP A 132 1.30 -14.50 -9.77
C TRP A 132 0.95 -13.02 -9.75
N VAL A 133 -0.13 -12.57 -10.41
CA VAL A 133 -0.47 -11.14 -10.52
C VAL A 133 -0.75 -10.54 -9.15
N ALA A 134 -1.51 -11.23 -8.30
CA ALA A 134 -1.80 -10.78 -6.94
C ALA A 134 -0.53 -10.69 -6.09
N TYR A 135 0.31 -11.72 -6.14
CA TYR A 135 1.55 -11.76 -5.36
C TYR A 135 2.58 -10.71 -5.83
N ALA A 136 2.67 -10.47 -7.13
CA ALA A 136 3.53 -9.44 -7.70
C ALA A 136 3.09 -8.04 -7.25
N LEU A 137 1.78 -7.76 -7.29
CA LEU A 137 1.23 -6.48 -6.88
C LEU A 137 1.37 -6.24 -5.38
N LEU A 138 1.16 -7.28 -4.57
CA LEU A 138 1.40 -7.28 -3.13
C LEU A 138 2.88 -7.02 -2.81
N SER A 139 3.79 -7.73 -3.47
CA SER A 139 5.23 -7.57 -3.29
C SER A 139 5.65 -6.14 -3.62
N LEU A 140 5.21 -5.62 -4.77
CA LEU A 140 5.54 -4.28 -5.23
C LEU A 140 5.05 -3.22 -4.24
N GLY A 141 3.78 -3.26 -3.81
CA GLY A 141 3.23 -2.31 -2.85
C GLY A 141 3.96 -2.32 -1.50
N LEU A 142 4.28 -3.50 -0.98
CA LEU A 142 4.98 -3.65 0.31
C LEU A 142 6.43 -3.18 0.25
N ILE A 143 7.15 -3.45 -0.85
CA ILE A 143 8.52 -2.96 -1.05
C ILE A 143 8.54 -1.43 -1.14
N LEU A 144 7.59 -0.83 -1.87
CA LEU A 144 7.43 0.63 -1.93
C LEU A 144 7.11 1.25 -0.56
N CYS A 145 6.26 0.60 0.24
CA CYS A 145 6.01 1.00 1.62
C CYS A 145 7.28 0.89 2.48
N ALA A 146 8.06 -0.19 2.35
CA ALA A 146 9.33 -0.34 3.05
C ALA A 146 10.30 0.80 2.69
N THR A 147 10.41 1.16 1.41
CA THR A 147 11.26 2.29 1.01
C THR A 147 10.79 3.63 1.59
N GLU A 148 9.47 3.85 1.70
CA GLU A 148 8.94 5.05 2.36
C GLU A 148 9.22 5.06 3.86
N PHE A 149 9.06 3.95 4.57
CA PHE A 149 9.40 3.87 5.99
C PHE A 149 10.90 4.10 6.23
N LEU A 150 11.77 3.56 5.37
CA LEU A 150 13.21 3.81 5.45
C LEU A 150 13.51 5.30 5.23
N ARG A 151 12.87 5.93 4.24
CA ARG A 151 13.01 7.37 3.96
C ARG A 151 12.53 8.22 5.13
N LEU A 152 11.38 7.89 5.73
CA LEU A 152 10.85 8.55 6.92
C LEU A 152 11.76 8.36 8.14
N LEU A 153 12.40 7.21 8.30
CA LEU A 153 13.36 6.97 9.38
C LEU A 153 14.61 7.84 9.23
N ILE A 154 15.11 8.01 8.00
CA ILE A 154 16.30 8.83 7.70
C ILE A 154 15.97 10.34 7.84
N LEU A 155 14.83 10.80 7.29
CA LEU A 155 14.40 12.21 7.42
C LEU A 155 13.85 12.55 8.82
N GLY A 156 13.19 11.62 9.49
CA GLY A 156 12.64 11.81 10.83
C GLY A 156 13.74 12.00 11.88
N ARG A 157 14.93 11.42 11.66
CA ARG A 157 16.13 11.71 12.47
C ARG A 157 16.57 13.17 12.38
N THR A 158 16.32 13.87 11.27
CA THR A 158 16.68 15.29 11.09
C THR A 158 15.61 16.26 11.63
N ALA A 159 14.31 15.91 11.56
CA ALA A 159 13.23 16.78 12.04
C ALA A 159 13.04 16.76 13.58
N LEU A 160 13.24 15.61 14.23
CA LEU A 160 13.05 15.47 15.69
C LEU A 160 14.20 16.07 16.52
N GLY A 161 15.35 16.34 15.91
CA GLY A 161 16.49 17.01 16.56
C GLY A 161 16.26 18.51 16.78
N ASN A 162 15.46 19.17 15.95
CA ASN A 162 15.26 20.63 16.02
C ASN A 162 14.12 21.08 16.94
N GLN A 163 13.20 20.19 17.31
CA GLN A 163 12.03 20.58 18.13
C GLN A 163 12.33 20.66 19.64
N HIS A 164 13.44 20.07 20.11
CA HIS A 164 13.87 20.15 21.53
C HIS A 164 14.98 21.18 21.79
N GLY A 165 15.45 21.90 20.76
CA GLY A 165 16.49 22.92 20.89
C GLY A 165 15.99 24.37 20.99
N SER A 166 14.68 24.59 20.95
CA SER A 166 14.06 25.94 20.95
C SER A 166 13.14 26.13 22.16
N GLY A 167 13.64 25.81 23.34
CA GLY A 167 12.89 25.96 24.59
C GLY A 167 13.76 26.05 25.84
N ALA A 168 15.03 26.45 25.69
CA ALA A 168 15.92 26.79 26.81
C ALA A 168 16.11 28.30 26.86
#